data_AF-A0A9D2KI69-F1
#
_entry.id   AF-A0A9D2KI69-F1
#
_cell.length_a   1.000
_cell.length_b   1.000
_cell.length_c   1.000
_cell.angle_alpha   90.00
_cell.angle_beta   90.00
_cell.angle_gamma   90.00
#
_symmetry.space_group_name_H-M   'P 1'
#
loop_
_entity.id
_entity.type
_entity.pdbx_description
1 polymer ?
#
loop_
_entity_poly.entity_id
_entity_poly.type
_entity_poly.pdbx_seq_one_letter_code
_entity_poly.pdbx_strand_id
1 'polypeptide(L)'
;ARAASPDVREGSAGMHGTLGDASWRILWPADDTKAFPPGNDTSLVVEIAGGSVPRTLLLGDLGEDAQQLLWASGRVTGRFDVVKVSHHGSRDQSTALYDGIGARVGLIGVGENDYGHPHPDTLALLARSGTVVARSDTDGLVLVSRSETDLRVWRERSAAGAAPPT
;
A
#
# COMPACT_ATOMS: atom_id res chain seq x y z
N ALA A 1 -0.42 35.75 12.12
CA ALA A 1 -1.52 35.46 11.19
C ALA A 1 -2.13 34.12 11.58
N ARG A 2 -3.45 34.01 11.79
CA ARG A 2 -4.10 32.71 11.94
C ARG A 2 -4.02 32.03 10.57
N ALA A 3 -3.44 30.83 10.51
CA ALA A 3 -3.52 30.00 9.32
C ALA A 3 -5.01 29.82 8.97
N ALA A 4 -5.35 29.95 7.68
CA ALA A 4 -6.69 29.61 7.22
C ALA A 4 -7.01 28.18 7.67
N SER A 5 -8.25 27.94 8.13
CA SER A 5 -8.69 26.59 8.43
C SER A 5 -8.49 25.71 7.19
N PRO A 6 -8.00 24.47 7.34
CA PRO A 6 -7.82 23.58 6.20
C PRO A 6 -9.17 23.34 5.52
N ASP A 7 -9.17 23.36 4.19
CA ASP A 7 -10.31 22.89 3.39
C ASP A 7 -10.38 21.37 3.52
N VAL A 8 -11.46 20.86 4.11
CA VAL A 8 -11.69 19.44 4.33
C VAL A 8 -12.74 18.96 3.34
N ARG A 9 -12.38 17.96 2.53
CA ARG A 9 -13.26 17.36 1.53
C ARG A 9 -13.35 15.86 1.76
N GLU A 10 -14.53 15.32 1.52
CA GLU A 10 -14.73 13.87 1.46
C GLU A 10 -14.04 13.32 0.21
N GLY A 11 -13.30 12.23 0.37
CA GLY A 11 -12.52 11.62 -0.70
C GLY A 11 -13.28 10.47 -1.37
N SER A 12 -13.39 10.50 -2.70
CA SER A 12 -14.00 9.43 -3.47
C SER A 12 -13.27 9.15 -4.79
N ALA A 13 -13.52 7.98 -5.36
CA ALA A 13 -12.87 7.52 -6.57
C ALA A 13 -13.06 8.51 -7.72
N GLY A 14 -11.96 8.85 -8.39
CA GLY A 14 -11.94 9.83 -9.48
C GLY A 14 -11.38 11.19 -9.08
N MET A 15 -11.37 11.53 -7.78
CA MET A 15 -10.60 12.68 -7.29
C MET A 15 -9.11 12.47 -7.55
N HIS A 16 -8.44 13.52 -8.00
CA HIS A 16 -7.03 13.49 -8.38
C HIS A 16 -6.39 14.86 -8.21
N GLY A 17 -5.06 14.89 -8.25
CA GLY A 17 -4.28 16.12 -8.23
C GLY A 17 -2.80 15.85 -8.40
N THR A 18 -1.99 16.88 -8.14
CA THR A 18 -0.53 16.82 -8.23
C THR A 18 0.13 17.17 -6.90
N LEU A 19 1.33 16.63 -6.68
CA LEU A 19 2.24 16.99 -5.60
C LEU A 19 3.65 17.10 -6.20
N GLY A 20 4.06 18.33 -6.52
CA GLY A 20 5.24 18.54 -7.37
C GLY A 20 5.03 17.88 -8.75
N ASP A 21 6.02 17.10 -9.20
CA ASP A 21 5.97 16.36 -10.48
C ASP A 21 5.22 15.02 -10.38
N ALA A 22 4.78 14.64 -9.18
CA ALA A 22 3.97 13.44 -8.97
C ALA A 22 2.46 13.77 -9.10
N SER A 23 1.71 12.77 -9.54
CA SER A 23 0.25 12.78 -9.55
C SER A 23 -0.29 11.80 -8.50
N TRP A 24 -1.46 12.10 -7.96
CA TRP A 24 -2.21 11.20 -7.10
C TRP A 24 -3.65 11.07 -7.59
N ARG A 25 -4.24 9.89 -7.38
CA ARG A 25 -5.64 9.59 -7.73
C ARG A 25 -6.27 8.67 -6.69
N ILE A 26 -7.47 9.00 -6.25
CA ILE A 26 -8.29 8.14 -5.40
C ILE A 26 -8.99 7.11 -6.28
N LEU A 27 -8.88 5.83 -5.90
CA LEU A 27 -9.44 4.67 -6.61
C LEU A 27 -10.64 4.05 -5.87
N TRP A 28 -10.75 4.31 -4.56
CA TRP A 28 -11.76 3.77 -3.67
C TRP A 28 -11.95 4.70 -2.46
N PRO A 29 -13.15 4.77 -1.86
CA PRO A 29 -14.41 4.15 -2.27
C PRO A 29 -15.00 4.82 -3.52
N ALA A 30 -15.92 4.17 -4.22
CA ALA A 30 -16.70 4.87 -5.24
C ALA A 30 -17.67 5.85 -4.57
N ASP A 31 -17.93 6.98 -5.22
CA ASP A 31 -18.69 8.14 -4.69
C ASP A 31 -20.11 7.79 -4.23
N ASP A 32 -20.70 6.74 -4.81
CA ASP A 32 -22.08 6.29 -4.57
C ASP A 32 -22.18 4.94 -3.83
N THR A 33 -21.04 4.33 -3.47
CA THR A 33 -21.03 2.99 -2.89
C THR A 33 -21.56 3.01 -1.45
N LYS A 34 -22.79 2.53 -1.28
CA LYS A 34 -23.36 2.13 0.03
C LYS A 34 -23.05 0.68 0.41
N ALA A 35 -22.14 0.02 -0.31
CA ALA A 35 -21.84 -1.40 -0.10
C ALA A 35 -21.22 -1.66 1.29
N PHE A 36 -20.58 -0.65 1.89
CA PHE A 36 -19.98 -0.75 3.21
C PHE A 36 -20.43 0.41 4.10
N PRO A 37 -20.69 0.14 5.40
CA PRO A 37 -20.82 1.22 6.37
C PRO A 37 -19.47 1.95 6.55
N PRO A 38 -19.48 3.17 7.10
CA PRO A 38 -18.24 3.87 7.44
C PRO A 38 -17.31 2.99 8.28
N GLY A 39 -16.04 2.90 7.88
CA GLY A 39 -15.04 2.05 8.52
C GLY A 39 -13.90 1.67 7.58
N ASN A 40 -13.21 0.57 7.91
CA ASN A 40 -12.02 0.11 7.19
C ASN A 40 -12.26 -0.15 5.69
N ASP A 41 -13.41 -0.72 5.35
CA ASP A 41 -13.79 -1.00 3.96
C ASP A 41 -14.08 0.27 3.15
N THR A 42 -14.11 1.43 3.79
CA THR A 42 -14.21 2.76 3.14
C THR A 42 -12.89 3.54 3.18
N SER A 43 -11.77 2.90 3.53
CA SER A 43 -10.45 3.57 3.49
C SER A 43 -10.15 4.11 2.09
N LEU A 44 -9.51 5.27 2.01
CA LEU A 44 -9.08 5.80 0.71
C LEU A 44 -7.98 4.92 0.12
N VAL A 45 -8.25 4.36 -1.07
CA VAL A 45 -7.18 3.74 -1.86
C VAL A 45 -6.63 4.78 -2.81
N VAL A 46 -5.32 5.03 -2.70
CA VAL A 46 -4.65 6.08 -3.45
C VAL A 46 -3.55 5.48 -4.31
N GLU A 47 -3.57 5.83 -5.59
CA GLU A 47 -2.44 5.63 -6.50
C GLU A 47 -1.60 6.91 -6.54
N ILE A 48 -0.28 6.76 -6.43
CA ILE A 48 0.69 7.85 -6.60
C ILE A 48 1.71 7.44 -7.66
N ALA A 49 1.99 8.30 -8.64
CA ALA A 49 2.97 8.04 -9.69
C ALA A 49 3.47 9.35 -10.32
N GLY A 50 4.69 9.33 -10.88
CA GLY A 50 5.27 10.46 -11.60
C GLY A 50 6.46 11.08 -10.87
N GLY A 51 7.22 11.89 -11.61
CA GLY A 51 8.52 12.40 -11.16
C GLY A 51 9.47 11.24 -10.79
N SER A 52 10.11 11.35 -9.63
CA SER A 52 10.98 10.30 -9.06
C SER A 52 10.27 9.35 -8.09
N VAL A 53 8.93 9.45 -7.97
CA VAL A 53 8.14 8.61 -7.06
C VAL A 53 7.81 7.29 -7.76
N PRO A 54 8.18 6.12 -7.18
CA PRO A 54 7.77 4.84 -7.73
C PRO A 54 6.25 4.72 -7.74
N ARG A 55 5.69 4.05 -8.76
CA ARG A 55 4.24 3.88 -8.87
C ARG A 55 3.73 3.07 -7.67
N THR A 56 3.00 3.72 -6.79
CA THR A 56 2.64 3.20 -5.47
C THR A 56 1.13 3.08 -5.33
N LEU A 57 0.67 1.96 -4.80
CA LEU A 57 -0.72 1.75 -4.39
C LEU A 57 -0.81 1.72 -2.86
N LEU A 58 -1.59 2.63 -2.29
CA LEU A 58 -1.82 2.72 -0.86
C LEU A 58 -3.20 2.13 -0.54
N LEU A 59 -3.27 0.93 0.03
CA LEU A 59 -4.53 0.20 0.22
C LEU A 59 -5.31 0.58 1.49
N GLY A 60 -4.80 1.49 2.32
CA GLY A 60 -5.43 1.78 3.62
C GLY A 60 -5.57 0.50 4.43
N ASP A 61 -6.73 0.32 5.06
CA ASP A 61 -7.04 -0.85 5.89
C ASP A 61 -8.23 -1.66 5.34
N LEU A 62 -8.46 -1.61 4.02
CA LEU A 62 -9.50 -2.37 3.33
C LEU A 62 -9.50 -3.86 3.72
N GLY A 63 -10.67 -4.41 4.02
CA GLY A 63 -10.86 -5.86 4.12
C GLY A 63 -10.85 -6.54 2.75
N GLU A 64 -10.85 -7.88 2.76
CA GLU A 64 -10.76 -8.69 1.54
C GLU A 64 -11.90 -8.38 0.54
N ASP A 65 -13.15 -8.29 1.00
CA ASP A 65 -14.31 -8.05 0.13
C ASP A 65 -14.21 -6.69 -0.58
N ALA A 66 -13.79 -5.64 0.13
CA ALA A 66 -13.57 -4.33 -0.45
C ALA A 66 -12.41 -4.34 -1.47
N GLN A 67 -11.34 -5.09 -1.21
CA GLN A 67 -10.25 -5.30 -2.16
C GLN A 67 -10.72 -6.03 -3.42
N GLN A 68 -11.56 -7.06 -3.28
CA GLN A 68 -12.13 -7.80 -4.41
C GLN A 68 -13.03 -6.90 -5.26
N LEU A 69 -13.88 -6.07 -4.65
CA LEU A 69 -14.72 -5.11 -5.37
C LEU A 69 -13.90 -4.02 -6.07
N LEU A 70 -12.87 -3.50 -5.39
CA LEU A 70 -11.91 -2.57 -6.00
C LEU A 70 -11.27 -3.20 -7.25
N TRP A 71 -10.79 -4.43 -7.14
CA TRP A 71 -10.18 -5.15 -8.26
C TRP A 71 -11.17 -5.37 -9.41
N ALA A 72 -12.37 -5.87 -9.11
CA ALA A 72 -13.43 -6.12 -10.09
C ALA A 72 -13.90 -4.84 -10.78
N SER A 73 -13.77 -3.68 -10.13
CA SER A 73 -14.16 -2.40 -10.72
C SER A 73 -13.27 -1.94 -11.89
N GLY A 74 -12.10 -2.57 -12.09
CA GLY A 74 -11.16 -2.21 -13.14
C GLY A 74 -10.47 -0.84 -12.95
N ARG A 75 -10.62 -0.21 -11.77
CA ARG A 75 -9.95 1.07 -11.45
C ARG A 75 -8.46 0.93 -11.18
N VAL A 76 -8.04 -0.24 -10.70
CA VAL A 76 -6.63 -0.63 -10.49
C VAL A 76 -6.14 -1.35 -11.74
N THR A 77 -5.21 -0.75 -12.47
CA THR A 77 -4.70 -1.29 -13.75
C THR A 77 -3.20 -1.26 -13.84
N GLY A 78 -2.63 -2.25 -14.53
CA GLY A 78 -1.19 -2.39 -14.73
C GLY A 78 -0.43 -2.81 -13.48
N ARG A 79 0.90 -2.87 -13.61
CA ARG A 79 1.79 -3.25 -12.51
C ARG A 79 2.14 -2.05 -11.63
N PHE A 80 2.48 -2.32 -10.37
CA PHE A 80 2.91 -1.32 -9.40
C PHE A 80 4.36 -1.61 -8.95
N ASP A 81 5.09 -0.55 -8.61
CA ASP A 81 6.42 -0.70 -8.02
C ASP A 81 6.30 -1.03 -6.53
N VAL A 82 5.36 -0.36 -5.84
CA VAL A 82 5.17 -0.46 -4.40
C VAL A 82 3.69 -0.65 -4.07
N VAL A 83 3.40 -1.49 -3.07
CA VAL A 83 2.10 -1.53 -2.39
C VAL A 83 2.30 -1.30 -0.90
N LYS A 84 1.55 -0.36 -0.30
CA LYS A 84 1.31 -0.40 1.16
C LYS A 84 0.26 -1.46 1.39
N VAL A 85 0.69 -2.57 1.98
CA VAL A 85 -0.15 -3.74 2.26
C VAL A 85 -1.30 -3.33 3.16
N SER A 86 -2.49 -3.82 2.86
CA SER A 86 -3.71 -3.44 3.59
C SER A 86 -3.63 -3.85 5.06
N HIS A 87 -4.11 -2.98 5.95
CA HIS A 87 -4.47 -3.32 7.33
C HIS A 87 -3.35 -4.01 8.11
N HIS A 88 -2.16 -3.40 8.12
CA HIS A 88 -0.98 -3.93 8.82
C HIS A 88 -0.58 -5.36 8.40
N GLY A 89 -1.06 -5.84 7.24
CA GLY A 89 -0.87 -7.22 6.80
C GLY A 89 -1.80 -8.21 7.49
N SER A 90 -3.04 -7.80 7.83
CA SER A 90 -4.09 -8.71 8.32
C SER A 90 -4.30 -9.91 7.38
N ARG A 91 -5.00 -10.95 7.85
CA ARG A 91 -5.31 -12.13 7.03
C ARG A 91 -6.28 -11.85 5.87
N ASP A 92 -7.04 -10.75 5.94
CA ASP A 92 -8.14 -10.45 5.03
C ASP A 92 -7.59 -9.73 3.77
N GLN A 93 -7.01 -10.49 2.84
CA GLN A 93 -6.30 -9.99 1.66
C GLN A 93 -6.79 -10.66 0.38
N SER A 94 -7.06 -9.85 -0.65
CA SER A 94 -7.49 -10.36 -1.95
C SER A 94 -6.31 -10.87 -2.78
N THR A 95 -6.18 -12.19 -2.91
CA THR A 95 -5.13 -12.80 -3.75
C THR A 95 -5.15 -12.27 -5.18
N ALA A 96 -6.35 -12.09 -5.77
CA ALA A 96 -6.51 -11.58 -7.13
C ALA A 96 -5.96 -10.16 -7.30
N LEU A 97 -6.16 -9.28 -6.31
CA LEU A 97 -5.61 -7.92 -6.33
C LEU A 97 -4.08 -7.96 -6.29
N TYR A 98 -3.47 -8.69 -5.34
CA TYR A 98 -2.01 -8.75 -5.19
C TYR A 98 -1.31 -9.39 -6.40
N ASP A 99 -1.85 -10.50 -6.91
CA ASP A 99 -1.34 -11.15 -8.12
C ASP A 99 -1.51 -10.25 -9.36
N GLY A 100 -2.61 -9.49 -9.42
CA GLY A 100 -2.92 -8.55 -10.50
C GLY A 100 -1.99 -7.34 -10.53
N ILE A 101 -1.75 -6.70 -9.38
CA ILE A 101 -0.85 -5.54 -9.30
C ILE A 101 0.62 -5.94 -9.42
N GLY A 102 0.98 -7.18 -9.03
CA GLY A 102 2.34 -7.72 -9.12
C GLY A 102 3.39 -6.75 -8.59
N ALA A 103 3.16 -6.22 -7.38
CA ALA A 103 4.00 -5.19 -6.79
C ALA A 103 5.41 -5.71 -6.51
N ARG A 104 6.44 -4.93 -6.83
CA ARG A 104 7.84 -5.34 -6.58
C ARG A 104 8.18 -5.30 -5.10
N VAL A 105 7.66 -4.29 -4.38
CA VAL A 105 7.89 -4.08 -2.95
C VAL A 105 6.57 -3.97 -2.21
N GLY A 106 6.45 -4.70 -1.10
CA GLY A 106 5.30 -4.67 -0.20
C GLY A 106 5.74 -4.06 1.13
N LEU A 107 5.17 -2.90 1.46
CA LEU A 107 5.42 -2.21 2.73
C LEU A 107 4.33 -2.57 3.73
N ILE A 108 4.74 -3.12 4.87
CA ILE A 108 3.83 -3.44 5.98
C ILE A 108 4.18 -2.51 7.15
N GLY A 109 3.33 -1.50 7.36
CA GLY A 109 3.37 -0.74 8.60
C GLY A 109 2.77 -1.58 9.71
N VAL A 110 3.59 -2.09 10.62
CA VAL A 110 3.19 -2.94 11.75
C VAL A 110 4.15 -2.75 12.92
N GLY A 111 3.66 -3.03 14.12
CA GLY A 111 4.40 -3.02 15.38
C GLY A 111 3.95 -4.18 16.26
N GLU A 112 4.33 -4.15 17.53
CA GLU A 112 3.78 -5.09 18.52
C GLU A 112 2.25 -4.96 18.56
N ASN A 113 1.55 -6.10 18.45
CA ASN A 113 0.10 -6.14 18.42
C ASN A 113 -0.44 -7.52 18.85
N ASP A 114 -1.64 -7.54 19.40
CA ASP A 114 -2.32 -8.78 19.85
C ASP A 114 -3.15 -9.45 18.74
N TYR A 115 -3.20 -8.86 17.54
CA TYR A 115 -3.99 -9.34 16.40
C TYR A 115 -3.25 -10.42 15.59
N GLY A 116 -1.99 -10.69 15.90
CA GLY A 116 -1.15 -11.61 15.14
C GLY A 116 -0.77 -11.07 13.76
N HIS A 117 -0.74 -9.75 13.59
CA HIS A 117 -0.36 -9.12 12.33
C HIS A 117 1.15 -8.88 12.25
N PRO A 118 1.73 -8.94 11.04
CA PRO A 118 1.11 -9.41 9.82
C PRO A 118 0.92 -10.93 9.85
N HIS A 119 -0.19 -11.37 9.29
CA HIS A 119 -0.58 -12.77 9.30
C HIS A 119 0.36 -13.61 8.40
N PRO A 120 0.72 -14.86 8.78
CA PRO A 120 1.56 -15.73 7.96
C PRO A 120 1.04 -15.93 6.53
N ASP A 121 -0.28 -16.05 6.35
CA ASP A 121 -0.88 -16.21 5.01
C ASP A 121 -0.67 -14.99 4.11
N THR A 122 -0.65 -13.79 4.70
CA THR A 122 -0.38 -12.55 3.97
C THR A 122 1.07 -12.48 3.54
N LEU A 123 2.01 -12.91 4.39
CA LEU A 123 3.42 -13.03 4.01
C LEU A 123 3.62 -14.07 2.90
N ALA A 124 2.93 -15.20 2.97
CA ALA A 124 2.98 -16.24 1.95
C ALA A 124 2.37 -15.78 0.61
N LEU A 125 1.27 -15.01 0.65
CA LEU A 125 0.69 -14.36 -0.53
C LEU A 125 1.72 -13.43 -1.19
N LEU A 126 2.27 -12.48 -0.44
CA LEU A 126 3.25 -11.52 -0.97
C LEU A 126 4.48 -12.21 -1.57
N ALA A 127 5.01 -13.23 -0.88
CA ALA A 127 6.13 -14.02 -1.37
C ALA A 127 5.81 -14.74 -2.69
N ARG A 128 4.62 -15.36 -2.80
CA ARG A 128 4.17 -16.04 -4.02
C ARG A 128 3.98 -15.09 -5.20
N SER A 129 3.50 -13.86 -4.95
CA SER A 129 3.36 -12.83 -5.98
C SER A 129 4.72 -12.20 -6.38
N GLY A 130 5.84 -12.65 -5.81
CA GLY A 130 7.18 -12.13 -6.08
C GLY A 130 7.49 -10.80 -5.40
N THR A 131 6.71 -10.42 -4.39
CA THR A 131 6.83 -9.15 -3.68
C THR A 131 7.93 -9.23 -2.62
N VAL A 132 8.91 -8.32 -2.68
CA VAL A 132 9.88 -8.15 -1.59
C VAL A 132 9.21 -7.42 -0.43
N VAL A 133 9.16 -8.05 0.73
CA VAL A 133 8.52 -7.48 1.92
C VAL A 133 9.51 -6.62 2.72
N ALA A 134 9.06 -5.45 3.17
CA ALA A 134 9.73 -4.65 4.20
C ALA A 134 8.71 -4.23 5.27
N ARG A 135 9.08 -4.34 6.55
CA ARG A 135 8.15 -4.19 7.67
C ARG A 135 8.70 -3.25 8.74
N SER A 136 7.89 -2.33 9.25
CA SER A 136 8.38 -1.34 10.21
C SER A 136 8.75 -1.90 11.58
N ASP A 137 8.25 -3.08 11.97
CA ASP A 137 8.57 -3.72 13.24
C ASP A 137 9.96 -4.36 13.22
N THR A 138 10.37 -4.96 12.10
CA THR A 138 11.72 -5.52 11.97
C THR A 138 12.72 -4.51 11.42
N ASP A 139 12.32 -3.74 10.41
CA ASP A 139 13.22 -2.92 9.58
C ASP A 139 13.30 -1.47 10.06
N GLY A 140 12.44 -1.03 10.97
CA GLY A 140 12.35 0.35 11.41
C GLY A 140 11.81 1.28 10.33
N LEU A 141 12.41 2.46 10.20
CA LEU A 141 12.11 3.32 9.06
C LEU A 141 12.53 2.63 7.76
N VAL A 142 11.60 2.51 6.81
CA VAL A 142 11.84 1.98 5.47
C VAL A 142 11.69 3.11 4.47
N LEU A 143 12.68 3.26 3.59
CA LEU A 143 12.65 4.23 2.50
C LEU A 143 12.71 3.49 1.16
N VAL A 144 11.75 3.74 0.29
CA VAL A 144 11.78 3.25 -1.10
C VAL A 144 12.11 4.42 -2.01
N SER A 145 13.18 4.29 -2.78
CA SER A 145 13.58 5.27 -3.77
C SER A 145 13.69 4.64 -5.14
N ARG A 146 13.45 5.45 -6.17
CA ARG A 146 13.55 5.04 -7.57
C ARG A 146 14.57 5.91 -8.28
N SER A 147 15.47 5.26 -9.02
CA SER A 147 16.24 5.89 -10.10
C SER A 147 15.61 5.53 -11.45
N GLU A 148 16.18 6.03 -12.55
CA GLU A 148 15.73 5.70 -13.90
C GLU A 148 15.62 4.18 -14.15
N THR A 149 16.53 3.40 -13.56
CA THR A 149 16.64 1.95 -13.82
C THR A 149 16.39 1.07 -12.61
N ASP A 150 16.52 1.59 -11.38
CA ASP A 150 16.47 0.79 -10.15
C ASP A 150 15.37 1.24 -9.19
N LEU A 151 14.79 0.26 -8.49
CA LEU A 151 14.03 0.46 -7.27
C LEU A 151 14.88 -0.01 -6.09
N ARG A 152 15.10 0.86 -5.10
CA ARG A 152 15.94 0.58 -3.92
C ARG A 152 15.12 0.67 -2.65
N VAL A 153 15.35 -0.30 -1.75
CA VAL A 153 14.75 -0.33 -0.41
C VAL A 153 15.87 -0.16 0.60
N TRP A 154 15.85 0.95 1.33
CA TRP A 154 16.70 1.19 2.49
C TRP A 154 15.91 0.89 3.78
N ARG A 155 16.60 0.32 4.76
CA ARG A 155 16.05 -0.10 6.05
C ARG A 155 16.91 0.46 7.18
N GLU A 156 16.29 1.11 8.15
CA GLU A 156 16.96 1.62 9.36
C GLU A 156 17.63 0.48 10.12
N ARG A 157 16.88 -0.61 10.37
CA ARG A 157 17.38 -1.83 10.98
C ARG A 157 17.72 -2.82 9.90
N SER A 158 18.91 -2.65 9.33
CA SER A 158 19.54 -3.69 8.51
C SER A 158 20.10 -4.77 9.43
N ALA A 159 20.02 -6.05 9.03
CA ALA A 159 20.66 -7.14 9.76
C ALA A 159 22.20 -6.99 9.74
N ALA A 160 22.75 -6.13 10.59
CA ALA A 160 24.16 -6.13 10.95
C ALA A 160 24.39 -7.35 11.86
N GLY A 161 24.63 -8.54 11.28
CA GLY A 161 24.94 -9.73 12.09
C GLY A 161 24.93 -11.10 11.43
N ALA A 162 24.50 -11.27 10.17
CA ALA A 162 24.64 -12.58 9.52
C ALA A 162 26.07 -12.72 8.95
N ALA A 163 26.95 -13.41 9.68
CA ALA A 163 28.22 -13.88 9.12
C ALA A 163 27.93 -14.77 7.90
N PRO A 164 28.76 -14.72 6.83
CA PRO A 164 28.59 -15.62 5.69
C PRO A 164 28.71 -17.08 6.15
N PRO A 165 27.92 -18.00 5.58
CA PRO A 165 28.09 -19.43 5.88
C PRO A 165 29.49 -19.88 5.45
N THR A 166 30.19 -20.55 6.37
CA THR A 166 31.43 -21.31 6.12
C THR A 166 31.20 -22.51 5.23
#